data_AF-A0A954QK60-F1
#
_entry.id   AF-A0A954QK60-F1
#
_cell.length_a   1.000
_cell.length_b   1.000
_cell.length_c   1.000
_cell.angle_alpha   90.00
_cell.angle_beta   90.00
_cell.angle_gamma   90.00
#
_symmetry.space_group_name_H-M   'P 1'
#
loop_
_entity.id
_entity.type
_entity.pdbx_description
1 polymer ?
#
loop_
_entity_poly.entity_id
_entity_poly.type
_entity_poly.pdbx_seq_one_letter_code
_entity_poly.pdbx_strand_id
1 'polypeptide(L)'
;MISFRQVLCVGLLALLTASPAIAEVRTWTDSTGKFSVKAEFIEVSNGKAVLKRADSGKEVRLPLVRLSKSDQLLIRQILAERRKQAKEAKESEDSDDANRAARRADDADATEPSDDPVAEEEPEDKEVVENKPAVAVKPPAVEPPTRPAPRIALPERRPPNNVINSVRGAVYRTQTLNNLKQLGVALMSYESARGRYPTSAIYTPEGKPGLSWRVALLPYLEEQGLYRQFHLNEPWDSPHNRELARQMPAVFKSPGSDLDDGYTNYLAVV
;
A
#
# COMPACT_ATOMS: atom_id res chain seq x y z
N MET A 1 15.63 8.94 -74.47
CA MET A 1 16.56 9.46 -73.44
C MET A 1 15.93 10.68 -72.80
N ILE A 2 15.23 10.50 -71.68
CA ILE A 2 14.71 11.60 -70.84
C ILE A 2 14.88 11.17 -69.39
N SER A 3 15.48 12.06 -68.61
CA SER A 3 16.24 11.81 -67.40
C SER A 3 15.41 11.61 -66.13
N PHE A 4 15.98 10.80 -65.24
CA PHE A 4 15.64 10.60 -63.83
C PHE A 4 15.52 11.92 -63.05
N ARG A 5 14.43 12.08 -62.29
CA ARG A 5 14.40 12.93 -61.10
C ARG A 5 13.50 12.28 -60.04
N GLN A 6 14.13 11.70 -59.04
CA GLN A 6 13.53 11.31 -57.77
C GLN A 6 12.99 12.55 -57.06
N VAL A 7 11.74 12.51 -56.59
CA VAL A 7 11.35 13.14 -55.32
C VAL A 7 10.44 12.16 -54.59
N LEU A 8 11.05 11.55 -53.59
CA LEU A 8 10.49 10.66 -52.59
C LEU A 8 9.75 11.54 -51.56
N CYS A 9 8.41 11.62 -51.62
CA CYS A 9 7.63 12.19 -50.51
C CYS A 9 7.18 11.06 -49.57
N VAL A 10 8.10 10.70 -48.67
CA VAL A 10 7.79 9.95 -47.44
C VAL A 10 7.04 10.90 -46.52
N GLY A 11 5.71 10.92 -46.67
CA GLY A 11 4.79 11.52 -45.70
C GLY A 11 4.44 10.48 -44.65
N LEU A 12 5.37 10.29 -43.70
CA LEU A 12 5.24 9.48 -42.50
C LEU A 12 4.08 10.01 -41.63
N LEU A 13 2.84 9.63 -41.93
CA LEU A 13 1.76 9.70 -40.96
C LEU A 13 1.79 8.43 -40.13
N ALA A 14 2.78 8.36 -39.23
CA ALA A 14 2.73 7.44 -38.11
C ALA A 14 1.56 7.88 -37.22
N LEU A 15 0.35 7.41 -37.55
CA LEU A 15 -0.67 7.18 -36.53
C LEU A 15 0.01 6.26 -35.51
N LEU A 16 0.53 6.87 -34.44
CA LEU A 16 0.94 6.15 -33.25
C LEU A 16 -0.35 5.64 -32.60
N THR A 17 -0.97 4.64 -33.22
CA THR A 17 -1.87 3.76 -32.50
C THR A 17 -1.00 3.10 -31.45
N ALA A 18 -1.10 3.58 -30.21
CA ALA A 18 -0.72 2.79 -29.05
C ALA A 18 -1.56 1.52 -29.13
N SER A 19 -1.03 0.52 -29.81
CA SER A 19 -1.66 -0.79 -29.96
C SER A 19 -1.88 -1.31 -28.54
N PRO A 20 -3.11 -1.73 -28.16
CA PRO A 20 -3.37 -2.27 -26.84
C PRO A 20 -2.70 -3.64 -26.76
N ALA A 21 -1.40 -3.65 -26.47
CA ALA A 21 -0.62 -4.85 -26.38
C ALA A 21 -1.04 -5.61 -25.12
N ILE A 22 -1.92 -6.59 -25.34
CA ILE A 22 -2.30 -7.70 -24.46
C ILE A 22 -3.34 -7.36 -23.37
N ALA A 23 -4.45 -6.74 -23.77
CA ALA A 23 -5.72 -6.73 -23.02
C ALA A 23 -6.84 -7.43 -23.84
N GLU A 24 -6.47 -8.51 -24.54
CA GLU A 24 -7.40 -9.21 -25.43
C GLU A 24 -8.38 -10.07 -24.63
N VAL A 25 -9.67 -9.96 -24.95
CA VAL A 25 -10.73 -10.81 -24.38
C VAL A 25 -10.40 -12.27 -24.71
N ARG A 26 -10.04 -13.03 -23.69
CA ARG A 26 -9.67 -14.45 -23.83
C ARG A 26 -10.39 -15.32 -22.83
N THR A 27 -10.41 -16.61 -23.09
CA THR A 27 -10.91 -17.59 -22.13
C THR A 27 -9.86 -17.85 -21.06
N TRP A 28 -10.17 -17.46 -19.84
CA TRP A 28 -9.42 -17.76 -18.62
C TRP A 28 -9.97 -19.03 -18.00
N THR A 29 -9.09 -19.90 -17.54
CA THR A 29 -9.45 -21.21 -16.99
C THR A 29 -8.96 -21.30 -15.56
N ASP A 30 -9.76 -21.95 -14.72
CA ASP A 30 -9.38 -22.22 -13.34
C ASP A 30 -8.28 -23.28 -13.23
N SER A 31 -7.71 -23.43 -12.04
CA SER A 31 -6.63 -24.40 -11.78
C SER A 31 -7.07 -25.85 -11.97
N THR A 32 -8.37 -26.13 -11.90
CA THR A 32 -8.93 -27.47 -12.07
C THR A 32 -9.32 -27.79 -13.51
N GLY A 33 -9.37 -26.78 -14.41
CA GLY A 33 -9.85 -26.93 -15.78
C GLY A 33 -11.37 -27.06 -15.91
N LYS A 34 -12.11 -27.04 -14.79
CA LYS A 34 -13.56 -27.25 -14.73
C LYS A 34 -14.34 -25.98 -15.05
N PHE A 35 -13.75 -24.81 -14.80
CA PHE A 35 -14.42 -23.53 -14.95
C PHE A 35 -13.61 -22.63 -15.89
N SER A 36 -14.28 -22.11 -16.92
CA SER A 36 -13.70 -21.17 -17.86
C SER A 36 -14.56 -19.91 -17.96
N VAL A 37 -13.92 -18.76 -18.10
CA VAL A 37 -14.58 -17.46 -18.23
C VAL A 37 -13.93 -16.64 -19.34
N LYS A 38 -14.73 -16.11 -20.27
CA LYS A 38 -14.25 -15.15 -21.26
C LYS A 38 -14.14 -13.78 -20.61
N ALA A 39 -12.91 -13.29 -20.46
CA ALA A 39 -12.63 -12.05 -19.78
C ALA A 39 -11.36 -11.35 -20.30
N GLU A 40 -11.27 -10.06 -20.05
CA GLU A 40 -10.07 -9.25 -20.22
C GLU A 40 -9.34 -9.14 -18.88
N PHE A 41 -8.01 -9.20 -18.90
CA PHE A 41 -7.21 -9.00 -17.68
C PHE A 41 -6.93 -7.51 -17.47
N ILE A 42 -7.35 -7.00 -16.31
CA ILE A 42 -7.14 -5.59 -15.94
C ILE A 42 -5.83 -5.46 -15.17
N GLU A 43 -5.76 -6.08 -13.99
CA GLU A 43 -4.63 -5.94 -13.06
C GLU A 43 -4.55 -7.09 -12.06
N VAL A 44 -3.44 -7.15 -11.32
CA VAL A 44 -3.34 -7.95 -10.10
C VAL A 44 -3.32 -7.00 -8.91
N SER A 45 -4.26 -7.19 -7.99
CA SER A 45 -4.33 -6.44 -6.74
C SER A 45 -4.50 -7.40 -5.57
N ASN A 46 -3.69 -7.24 -4.52
CA ASN A 46 -3.72 -8.09 -3.32
C ASN A 46 -3.61 -9.60 -3.63
N GLY A 47 -2.79 -9.97 -4.61
CA GLY A 47 -2.61 -11.37 -5.05
C GLY A 47 -3.81 -11.98 -5.78
N LYS A 48 -4.83 -11.18 -6.09
CA LYS A 48 -6.02 -11.58 -6.86
C LYS A 48 -5.97 -10.93 -8.24
N ALA A 49 -6.17 -11.73 -9.30
CA ALA A 49 -6.35 -11.24 -10.65
C ALA A 49 -7.74 -10.61 -10.78
N VAL A 50 -7.78 -9.39 -11.28
CA VAL A 50 -9.01 -8.67 -11.63
C VAL A 50 -9.27 -8.91 -13.11
N LEU A 51 -10.33 -9.64 -13.41
CA LEU A 51 -10.75 -9.98 -14.76
C LEU A 51 -12.08 -9.30 -15.06
N LYS A 52 -12.18 -8.60 -16.18
CA LYS A 52 -13.44 -8.01 -16.67
C LYS A 52 -14.12 -9.00 -17.58
N ARG A 53 -15.27 -9.54 -17.18
CA ARG A 53 -16.01 -10.46 -18.04
C ARG A 53 -16.45 -9.77 -19.33
N ALA A 54 -16.31 -10.47 -20.45
CA ALA A 54 -16.69 -9.95 -21.76
C ALA A 54 -18.21 -9.87 -21.98
N ASP A 55 -18.97 -10.72 -21.29
CA ASP A 55 -20.43 -10.83 -21.46
C ASP A 55 -21.22 -9.74 -20.71
N SER A 56 -20.74 -9.39 -19.52
CA SER A 56 -21.45 -8.53 -18.56
C SER A 56 -20.67 -7.27 -18.22
N GLY A 57 -19.41 -7.17 -18.65
CA GLY A 57 -18.49 -6.09 -18.25
C GLY A 57 -18.15 -6.10 -16.75
N LYS A 58 -18.66 -7.07 -15.97
CA LYS A 58 -18.48 -7.14 -14.53
C LYS A 58 -17.06 -7.59 -14.20
N GLU A 59 -16.45 -6.88 -13.27
CA GLU A 59 -15.16 -7.27 -12.69
C GLU A 59 -15.32 -8.46 -11.74
N VAL A 60 -14.48 -9.46 -11.94
CA VAL A 60 -14.38 -10.65 -11.11
C VAL A 60 -12.97 -10.71 -10.55
N ARG A 61 -12.88 -10.94 -9.24
CA ARG A 61 -11.61 -11.05 -8.52
C ARG A 61 -11.35 -12.51 -8.20
N LEU A 62 -10.34 -13.10 -8.82
CA LEU A 62 -9.97 -14.50 -8.62
C LEU A 62 -8.57 -14.58 -8.00
N PRO A 63 -8.36 -15.37 -6.94
CA PRO A 63 -7.01 -15.62 -6.44
C PRO A 63 -6.13 -16.19 -7.54
N LEU A 64 -4.93 -15.63 -7.76
CA LEU A 64 -4.03 -16.06 -8.85
C LEU A 64 -3.73 -17.57 -8.81
N VAL A 65 -3.60 -18.12 -7.60
CA VAL A 65 -3.36 -19.55 -7.38
C VAL A 65 -4.48 -20.46 -7.89
N ARG A 66 -5.70 -19.92 -8.06
CA ARG A 66 -6.87 -20.64 -8.57
C ARG A 66 -7.03 -20.53 -10.08
N LEU A 67 -6.16 -19.79 -10.77
CA LEU A 67 -6.10 -19.81 -12.24
C LEU A 67 -5.22 -20.97 -12.71
N SER A 68 -5.42 -21.40 -13.96
CA SER A 68 -4.55 -22.40 -14.59
C SER A 68 -3.10 -21.93 -14.64
N LYS A 69 -2.14 -22.87 -14.66
CA LYS A 69 -0.70 -22.53 -14.72
C LYS A 69 -0.36 -21.67 -15.95
N SER A 70 -0.97 -21.96 -17.09
CA SER A 70 -0.82 -21.18 -18.33
C SER A 70 -1.31 -19.74 -18.15
N ASP A 71 -2.45 -19.55 -17.49
CA ASP A 71 -3.02 -18.22 -17.27
C ASP A 71 -2.21 -17.41 -16.26
N GLN A 72 -1.68 -18.07 -15.22
CA GLN A 72 -0.76 -17.45 -14.28
C GLN A 72 0.52 -16.95 -14.97
N LEU A 73 1.08 -17.74 -15.89
CA LEU A 73 2.27 -17.34 -16.66
C LEU A 73 1.97 -16.17 -17.59
N LEU A 74 0.82 -16.19 -18.26
CA LEU A 74 0.41 -15.09 -19.12
C LEU A 74 0.27 -13.78 -18.33
N ILE A 75 -0.34 -13.81 -17.15
CA ILE A 75 -0.45 -12.63 -16.28
C ILE A 75 0.93 -12.10 -15.92
N ARG A 76 1.87 -12.98 -15.56
CA ARG A 76 3.24 -12.58 -15.24
C ARG A 76 3.91 -11.89 -16.43
N GLN A 77 3.72 -12.43 -17.63
CA GLN A 77 4.27 -11.86 -18.86
C GLN A 77 3.67 -10.48 -19.15
N ILE A 78 2.34 -10.33 -19.04
CA ILE A 78 1.66 -9.03 -19.23
C ILE A 78 2.20 -7.99 -18.25
N LEU A 79 2.35 -8.35 -16.97
CA LEU A 79 2.87 -7.43 -15.96
C LEU A 79 4.33 -7.06 -16.22
N ALA A 80 5.15 -7.99 -16.71
CA ALA A 80 6.53 -7.72 -17.07
C ALA A 80 6.64 -6.73 -18.23
N GLU A 81 5.82 -6.91 -19.28
CA GLU A 81 5.80 -5.99 -20.43
C GLU A 81 5.28 -4.60 -20.05
N ARG A 82 4.20 -4.51 -19.26
CA ARG A 82 3.71 -3.21 -18.76
C ARG A 82 4.75 -2.49 -17.92
N ARG A 83 5.55 -3.22 -17.12
CA ARG A 83 6.65 -2.64 -16.35
C ARG A 83 7.79 -2.16 -17.26
N LYS A 84 8.10 -2.89 -18.33
CA LYS A 84 9.12 -2.50 -19.32
C LYS A 84 8.70 -1.23 -20.05
N GLN A 85 7.47 -1.17 -20.55
CA GLN A 85 6.90 0.02 -21.20
C GLN A 85 6.88 1.23 -20.26
N ALA A 86 6.52 1.04 -18.98
CA ALA A 86 6.56 2.12 -17.99
C ALA A 86 7.99 2.63 -17.73
N LYS A 87 9.00 1.76 -17.83
CA LYS A 87 10.41 2.15 -17.70
C LYS A 87 10.87 2.93 -18.94
N GLU A 88 10.55 2.44 -20.13
CA GLU A 88 10.89 3.10 -21.40
C GLU A 88 10.21 4.48 -21.53
N ALA A 89 8.94 4.62 -21.13
CA ALA A 89 8.24 5.90 -21.12
C ALA A 89 8.87 6.91 -20.15
N LYS A 90 9.31 6.46 -18.98
CA LYS A 90 9.99 7.32 -18.00
C LYS A 90 11.38 7.75 -18.48
N GLU A 91 12.09 6.87 -19.19
CA GLU A 91 13.40 7.16 -19.77
C GLU A 91 13.30 8.16 -20.94
N SER A 92 12.21 8.13 -21.71
CA SER A 92 11.92 9.19 -22.71
C SER A 92 11.56 10.53 -22.07
N GLU A 93 10.76 10.55 -21.00
CA GLU A 93 10.38 11.79 -20.30
C GLU A 93 11.59 12.48 -19.66
N ASP A 94 12.49 11.73 -19.00
CA ASP A 94 13.72 12.29 -18.43
C ASP A 94 14.68 12.85 -19.51
N SER A 95 14.67 12.26 -20.72
CA SER A 95 15.47 12.75 -21.85
C SER A 95 14.91 14.02 -22.49
N ASP A 96 13.58 14.15 -22.53
CA ASP A 96 12.89 15.34 -23.04
C ASP A 96 13.00 16.52 -22.07
N ASP A 97 12.94 16.27 -20.75
CA ASP A 97 13.17 17.31 -19.74
C ASP A 97 14.63 17.80 -19.72
N ALA A 98 15.61 16.90 -19.94
CA ALA A 98 17.01 17.29 -20.09
C ALA A 98 17.22 18.17 -21.34
N ASN A 99 16.57 17.84 -22.46
CA ASN A 99 16.65 18.63 -23.70
C ASN A 99 15.88 19.97 -23.60
N ARG A 100 14.78 20.00 -22.84
CA ARG A 100 14.02 21.22 -22.54
C ARG A 100 14.76 22.14 -21.58
N ALA A 101 15.48 21.60 -20.60
CA ALA A 101 16.33 22.35 -19.70
C ALA A 101 17.52 22.99 -20.45
N ALA A 102 18.13 22.26 -21.39
CA ALA A 102 19.21 22.79 -22.24
C ALA A 102 18.74 23.99 -23.09
N ARG A 103 17.54 23.92 -23.69
CA ARG A 103 16.99 25.03 -24.50
C ARG A 103 16.59 26.27 -23.69
N ARG A 104 16.41 26.17 -22.37
CA ARG A 104 16.11 27.32 -21.50
C ARG A 104 17.37 28.07 -21.06
N ALA A 105 18.54 27.45 -21.13
CA ALA A 105 19.80 28.08 -20.75
C ALA A 105 20.36 29.01 -21.85
N ASP A 106 19.93 28.84 -23.11
CA ASP A 106 20.38 29.68 -24.24
C ASP A 106 19.62 31.01 -24.38
N ASP A 107 18.52 31.22 -23.65
CA ASP A 107 17.66 32.43 -23.72
C ASP A 107 17.83 33.39 -22.52
N ALA A 108 18.79 33.15 -21.64
CA ALA A 108 19.03 33.97 -20.44
C ALA A 108 20.32 34.80 -20.56
N ASP A 109 20.39 35.67 -21.56
CA ASP A 109 21.36 36.77 -21.62
C ASP A 109 20.62 38.07 -21.92
N ALA A 110 20.28 38.82 -20.86
CA ALA A 110 20.42 40.28 -20.79
C ALA A 110 19.75 40.85 -19.52
N THR A 111 20.58 41.55 -18.74
CA THR A 111 20.28 42.71 -17.89
C THR A 111 19.96 42.48 -16.39
N GLU A 112 21.03 42.51 -15.58
CA GLU A 112 21.09 43.14 -14.24
C GLU A 112 21.63 44.59 -14.38
N PRO A 113 21.76 45.43 -13.34
CA PRO A 113 20.93 45.69 -12.15
C PRO A 113 20.67 47.21 -11.96
N SER A 114 19.80 47.62 -11.04
CA SER A 114 19.77 49.00 -10.53
C SER A 114 19.37 49.02 -9.07
N ASP A 115 20.33 49.44 -8.24
CA ASP A 115 20.19 49.78 -6.83
C ASP A 115 19.20 50.95 -6.63
N ASP A 116 18.37 50.88 -5.60
CA ASP A 116 18.41 51.83 -4.49
C ASP A 116 17.39 51.47 -3.36
N PRO A 117 17.59 51.95 -2.11
CA PRO A 117 16.97 51.42 -0.89
C PRO A 117 15.89 52.34 -0.28
N VAL A 118 15.47 52.04 0.98
CA VAL A 118 14.64 52.83 1.92
C VAL A 118 13.13 52.52 1.81
N ALA A 119 12.34 52.26 2.85
CA ALA A 119 12.48 52.02 4.29
C ALA A 119 11.13 51.44 4.77
N GLU A 120 11.12 50.53 5.75
CA GLU A 120 9.92 50.25 6.56
C GLU A 120 10.32 49.97 8.02
N GLU A 121 9.51 50.54 8.91
CA GLU A 121 9.71 50.75 10.34
C GLU A 121 9.47 49.48 11.19
N GLU A 122 10.19 49.35 12.31
CA GLU A 122 9.84 48.43 13.41
C GLU A 122 8.94 49.15 14.47
N PRO A 123 8.50 48.50 15.57
CA PRO A 123 7.31 47.65 15.63
C PRO A 123 6.35 48.09 16.77
N GLU A 124 5.04 47.75 16.67
CA GLU A 124 4.10 47.91 17.79
C GLU A 124 3.79 46.60 18.50
N ASP A 125 4.01 46.63 19.81
CA ASP A 125 3.71 45.62 20.83
C ASP A 125 2.23 45.23 20.89
N LYS A 126 1.93 43.92 21.04
CA LYS A 126 0.64 43.44 21.56
C LYS A 126 0.80 42.29 22.56
N GLU A 127 0.84 42.72 23.82
CA GLU A 127 -0.03 42.34 24.95
C GLU A 127 -0.28 40.85 25.26
N VAL A 128 0.23 40.49 26.45
CA VAL A 128 -0.04 39.29 27.24
C VAL A 128 -1.46 39.32 27.78
N VAL A 129 -2.27 38.27 27.54
CA VAL A 129 -3.49 38.03 28.33
C VAL A 129 -3.42 36.68 29.02
N GLU A 130 -3.44 36.80 30.34
CA GLU A 130 -3.32 35.81 31.39
C GLU A 130 -4.56 34.89 31.47
N ASN A 131 -4.33 33.58 31.44
CA ASN A 131 -5.34 32.57 31.71
C ASN A 131 -5.57 32.44 33.22
N LYS A 132 -6.76 32.82 33.70
CA LYS A 132 -7.26 32.47 35.04
C LYS A 132 -8.50 31.56 34.92
N PRO A 133 -8.65 30.52 35.76
CA PRO A 133 -9.62 29.46 35.53
C PRO A 133 -11.06 29.87 35.87
N ALA A 134 -12.01 29.48 35.01
CA ALA A 134 -13.44 29.66 35.23
C ALA A 134 -13.95 28.72 36.33
N VAL A 135 -14.62 29.33 37.31
CA VAL A 135 -15.31 28.71 38.44
C VAL A 135 -16.56 27.95 37.97
N ALA A 136 -16.77 26.77 38.55
CA ALA A 136 -17.92 25.90 38.30
C ALA A 136 -19.24 26.56 38.75
N VAL A 137 -20.20 26.69 37.82
CA VAL A 137 -21.60 26.98 38.13
C VAL A 137 -22.47 25.90 37.48
N LYS A 138 -23.15 25.12 38.30
CA LYS A 138 -24.11 24.08 37.92
C LYS A 138 -25.37 24.75 37.35
N PRO A 139 -25.79 24.45 36.10
CA PRO A 139 -27.01 25.05 35.55
C PRO A 139 -28.30 24.47 36.18
N PRO A 140 -29.35 25.29 36.36
CA PRO A 140 -30.64 24.85 36.90
C PRO A 140 -31.46 24.07 35.85
N ALA A 141 -32.34 23.20 36.33
CA ALA A 141 -33.20 22.35 35.51
C ALA A 141 -34.19 23.19 34.68
N VAL A 142 -34.09 23.11 33.35
CA VAL A 142 -35.05 23.65 32.38
C VAL A 142 -35.81 22.48 31.76
N GLU A 143 -37.13 22.55 31.79
CA GLU A 143 -38.07 21.53 31.29
C GLU A 143 -37.81 21.18 29.80
N PRO A 144 -38.11 19.93 29.38
CA PRO A 144 -37.78 19.47 28.03
C PRO A 144 -38.61 20.21 26.96
N PRO A 145 -37.99 20.79 25.92
CA PRO A 145 -38.73 21.40 24.83
C PRO A 145 -39.49 20.36 24.01
N THR A 146 -40.73 20.70 23.68
CA THR A 146 -41.67 19.96 22.83
C THR A 146 -41.02 19.42 21.55
N ARG A 147 -41.34 18.15 21.23
CA ARG A 147 -40.87 17.39 20.05
C ARG A 147 -40.87 18.25 18.77
N PRO A 148 -39.74 18.44 18.08
CA PRO A 148 -39.73 19.16 16.81
C PRO A 148 -40.47 18.34 15.73
N ALA A 149 -41.14 19.05 14.81
CA ALA A 149 -41.85 18.48 13.67
C ALA A 149 -40.99 17.46 12.88
N PRO A 150 -41.60 16.46 12.21
CA PRO A 150 -40.86 15.44 11.48
C PRO A 150 -39.99 16.09 10.40
N ARG A 151 -38.67 16.04 10.61
CA ARG A 151 -37.67 16.42 9.61
C ARG A 151 -37.86 15.49 8.41
N ILE A 152 -38.22 16.03 7.24
CA ILE A 152 -38.23 15.27 5.99
C ILE A 152 -36.83 14.66 5.86
N ALA A 153 -36.74 13.33 5.98
CA ALA A 153 -35.47 12.63 5.86
C ALA A 153 -35.02 12.74 4.39
N LEU A 154 -34.02 13.58 4.12
CA LEU A 154 -33.25 13.48 2.88
C LEU A 154 -32.73 12.04 2.78
N PRO A 155 -32.86 11.37 1.61
CA PRO A 155 -32.38 10.01 1.47
C PRO A 155 -30.89 9.98 1.81
N GLU A 156 -30.53 9.17 2.80
CA GLU A 156 -29.18 8.99 3.27
C GLU A 156 -28.30 8.55 2.08
N ARG A 157 -27.54 9.48 1.51
CA ARG A 157 -26.65 9.19 0.39
C ARG A 157 -25.52 8.33 0.92
N ARG A 158 -25.66 7.00 0.82
CA ARG A 158 -24.57 6.08 1.11
C ARG A 158 -23.39 6.44 0.18
N PRO A 159 -22.18 6.62 0.73
CA PRO A 159 -21.03 6.92 -0.10
C PRO A 159 -20.83 5.77 -1.10
N PRO A 160 -20.45 6.07 -2.35
CA PRO A 160 -20.17 5.04 -3.34
C PRO A 160 -19.05 4.12 -2.85
N ASN A 161 -19.13 2.83 -3.18
CA ASN A 161 -18.25 1.78 -2.66
C ASN A 161 -16.75 2.05 -2.88
N ASN A 162 -16.38 2.85 -3.89
CA ASN A 162 -15.00 3.25 -4.16
C ASN A 162 -14.40 4.13 -3.06
N VAL A 163 -15.18 5.04 -2.48
CA VAL A 163 -14.77 5.90 -1.35
C VAL A 163 -14.62 5.06 -0.08
N ILE A 164 -15.50 4.09 0.15
CA ILE A 164 -15.41 3.17 1.29
C ILE A 164 -14.12 2.33 1.20
N ASN A 165 -13.79 1.85 0.00
CA ASN A 165 -12.58 1.06 -0.22
C ASN A 165 -11.30 1.90 -0.12
N SER A 166 -11.29 3.16 -0.60
CA SER A 166 -10.13 4.04 -0.48
C SER A 166 -9.85 4.45 0.97
N VAL A 167 -10.88 4.75 1.75
CA VAL A 167 -10.76 5.04 3.19
C VAL A 167 -10.21 3.83 3.93
N ARG A 168 -10.73 2.62 3.67
CA ARG A 168 -10.19 1.38 4.26
C ARG A 168 -8.73 1.16 3.89
N GLY A 169 -8.35 1.41 2.64
CA GLY A 169 -6.96 1.32 2.19
C GLY A 169 -6.02 2.27 2.94
N ALA A 170 -6.42 3.53 3.15
CA ALA A 170 -5.64 4.52 3.89
C ALA A 170 -5.48 4.13 5.38
N VAL A 171 -6.55 3.63 6.01
CA VAL A 171 -6.51 3.12 7.40
C VAL A 171 -5.58 1.92 7.51
N TYR A 172 -5.70 0.94 6.61
CA TYR A 172 -4.84 -0.25 6.61
C TYR A 172 -3.37 0.11 6.39
N ARG A 173 -3.06 1.07 5.53
CA ARG A 173 -1.69 1.55 5.34
C ARG A 173 -1.14 2.16 6.63
N THR A 174 -1.91 3.02 7.29
CA THR A 174 -1.51 3.68 8.54
C THR A 174 -1.25 2.65 9.64
N GLN A 175 -2.16 1.69 9.81
CA GLN A 175 -2.02 0.64 10.81
C GLN A 175 -0.87 -0.32 10.49
N THR A 176 -0.64 -0.64 9.21
CA THR A 176 0.54 -1.42 8.77
C THR A 176 1.84 -0.71 9.15
N LEU A 177 1.93 0.61 8.90
CA LEU A 177 3.11 1.40 9.28
C LEU A 177 3.30 1.41 10.80
N ASN A 178 2.23 1.50 11.57
CA ASN A 178 2.31 1.43 13.03
C ASN A 178 2.77 0.05 13.53
N ASN A 179 2.26 -1.04 12.95
CA ASN A 179 2.73 -2.40 13.27
C ASN A 179 4.23 -2.55 12.96
N LEU A 180 4.68 -2.09 11.79
CA LEU A 180 6.10 -2.13 11.41
C LEU A 180 6.98 -1.28 12.33
N LYS A 181 6.51 -0.11 12.77
CA LYS A 181 7.21 0.73 13.75
C LYS A 181 7.34 0.03 15.10
N GLN A 182 6.26 -0.59 15.60
CA GLN A 182 6.29 -1.36 16.85
C GLN A 182 7.27 -2.54 16.75
N LEU A 183 7.25 -3.28 15.65
CA LEU A 183 8.20 -4.37 15.41
C LEU A 183 9.64 -3.85 15.32
N GLY A 184 9.87 -2.70 14.69
CA GLY A 184 11.19 -2.05 14.64
C GLY A 184 11.71 -1.68 16.01
N VAL A 185 10.88 -1.04 16.85
CA VAL A 185 11.23 -0.70 18.24
C VAL A 185 11.52 -1.96 19.06
N ALA A 186 10.71 -3.01 18.91
CA ALA A 186 10.94 -4.28 19.59
C ALA A 186 12.25 -4.95 19.17
N LEU A 187 12.58 -4.92 17.87
CA LEU A 187 13.84 -5.45 17.33
C LEU A 187 15.06 -4.69 17.85
N MET A 188 14.99 -3.35 17.88
CA MET A 188 16.06 -2.51 18.43
C MET A 188 16.23 -2.73 19.94
N SER A 189 15.12 -2.88 20.67
CA SER A 189 15.16 -3.17 22.11
C SER A 189 15.74 -4.56 22.40
N TYR A 190 15.40 -5.56 21.57
CA TYR A 190 15.99 -6.89 21.63
C TYR A 190 17.49 -6.84 21.37
N GLU A 191 17.92 -6.13 20.31
CA GLU A 191 19.32 -5.99 19.94
C GLU A 191 20.11 -5.30 21.05
N SER A 192 19.60 -4.18 21.59
CA SER A 192 20.21 -3.47 22.71
C SER A 192 20.39 -4.36 23.95
N ALA A 193 19.43 -5.24 24.25
CA ALA A 193 19.49 -6.14 25.41
C ALA A 193 20.34 -7.39 25.19
N ARG A 194 20.52 -7.84 23.93
CA ARG A 194 21.15 -9.14 23.60
C ARG A 194 22.45 -9.02 22.80
N GLY A 195 22.81 -7.82 22.33
CA GLY A 195 23.94 -7.54 21.45
C GLY A 195 23.81 -8.13 20.03
N ARG A 196 22.60 -8.56 19.65
CA ARG A 196 22.30 -9.14 18.33
C ARG A 196 20.81 -9.13 18.05
N TYR A 197 20.43 -9.10 16.78
CA TYR A 197 19.06 -9.36 16.36
C TYR A 197 18.62 -10.81 16.62
N PRO A 198 17.31 -11.08 16.74
CA PRO A 198 16.82 -12.43 16.92
C PRO A 198 17.17 -13.30 15.71
N THR A 199 17.58 -14.54 15.96
CA THR A 199 17.69 -15.57 14.92
C THR A 199 16.31 -15.95 14.41
N SER A 200 16.21 -16.44 13.17
CA SER A 200 14.93 -16.83 12.56
C SER A 200 14.12 -17.82 13.38
N ALA A 201 14.81 -18.70 14.11
CA ALA A 201 14.24 -19.60 15.10
C ALA A 201 15.05 -19.59 16.40
N ILE A 202 14.36 -19.84 17.51
CA ILE A 202 14.90 -20.31 18.77
C ILE A 202 15.08 -21.82 18.61
N TYR A 203 16.31 -22.29 18.79
CA TYR A 203 16.63 -23.71 18.66
C TYR A 203 16.40 -24.43 19.98
N THR A 204 15.84 -25.63 19.88
CA THR A 204 15.76 -26.60 20.97
C THR A 204 17.16 -27.06 21.39
N PRO A 205 17.33 -27.66 22.59
CA PRO A 205 18.61 -28.24 23.02
C PRO A 205 19.18 -29.25 22.01
N GLU A 206 18.33 -29.93 21.25
CA GLU A 206 18.68 -30.89 20.20
C GLU A 206 19.11 -30.22 18.88
N GLY A 207 19.20 -28.88 18.85
CA GLY A 207 19.62 -28.11 17.68
C GLY A 207 18.55 -28.00 16.57
N LYS A 208 17.32 -28.42 16.84
CA LYS A 208 16.20 -28.28 15.88
C LYS A 208 15.51 -26.93 16.03
N PRO A 209 15.03 -26.31 14.94
CA PRO A 209 14.28 -25.06 15.01
C PRO A 209 12.98 -25.29 15.81
N GLY A 210 12.88 -24.67 16.98
CA GLY A 210 11.78 -24.83 17.91
C GLY A 210 10.70 -23.78 17.70
N LEU A 211 10.97 -22.55 18.14
CA LEU A 211 10.03 -21.43 18.12
C LEU A 211 10.51 -20.32 17.19
N SER A 212 9.58 -19.54 16.65
CA SER A 212 9.91 -18.43 15.73
C SER A 212 10.60 -17.26 16.46
N TRP A 213 11.40 -16.47 15.73
CA TRP A 213 11.89 -15.15 16.17
C TRP A 213 10.81 -14.25 16.79
N ARG A 214 9.55 -14.40 16.36
CA ARG A 214 8.41 -13.66 16.91
C ARG A 214 8.19 -13.92 18.38
N VAL A 215 8.38 -15.17 18.83
CA VAL A 215 8.30 -15.52 20.26
C VAL A 215 9.41 -14.82 21.03
N ALA A 216 10.61 -14.70 20.45
CA ALA A 216 11.72 -13.99 21.07
C ALA A 216 11.45 -12.48 21.29
N LEU A 217 10.56 -11.89 20.48
CA LEU A 217 10.18 -10.48 20.57
C LEU A 217 9.02 -10.18 21.52
N LEU A 218 8.24 -11.18 21.94
CA LEU A 218 7.08 -10.96 22.83
C LEU A 218 7.41 -10.12 24.08
N PRO A 219 8.53 -10.33 24.80
CA PRO A 219 8.92 -9.47 25.93
C PRO A 219 9.01 -7.98 25.60
N TYR A 220 9.42 -7.64 24.38
CA TYR A 220 9.64 -6.28 23.90
C TYR A 220 8.40 -5.67 23.23
N LEU A 221 7.32 -6.45 23.14
CA LEU A 221 6.00 -6.04 22.67
C LEU A 221 5.00 -5.97 23.82
N GLU A 222 5.48 -5.93 25.08
CA GLU A 222 4.67 -5.96 26.30
C GLU A 222 3.91 -7.28 26.52
N GLU A 223 4.28 -8.34 25.81
CA GLU A 223 3.63 -9.66 25.82
C GLU A 223 4.39 -10.67 26.68
N GLN A 224 4.98 -10.20 27.78
CA GLN A 224 5.75 -11.04 28.71
C GLN A 224 4.89 -12.17 29.30
N GLY A 225 3.60 -11.93 29.51
CA GLY A 225 2.66 -12.94 29.99
C GLY A 225 2.51 -14.12 29.03
N LEU A 226 2.41 -13.84 27.73
CA LEU A 226 2.36 -14.87 26.70
C LEU A 226 3.73 -15.56 26.53
N TYR A 227 4.82 -14.79 26.57
CA TYR A 227 6.18 -15.35 26.48
C TYR A 227 6.45 -16.44 27.53
N ARG A 228 6.04 -16.19 28.79
CA ARG A 228 6.23 -17.16 29.89
C ARG A 228 5.41 -18.44 29.74
N GLN A 229 4.36 -18.43 28.93
CA GLN A 229 3.55 -19.62 28.68
C GLN A 229 4.22 -20.54 27.67
N PHE A 230 5.07 -20.04 26.77
CA PHE A 230 5.76 -20.86 25.78
C PHE A 230 6.85 -21.73 26.40
N HIS A 231 6.86 -23.01 26.03
CA HIS A 231 7.96 -23.91 26.35
C HIS A 231 9.06 -23.75 25.29
N LEU A 232 10.10 -22.96 25.61
CA LEU A 232 11.18 -22.61 24.68
C LEU A 232 12.08 -23.79 24.28
N ASN A 233 12.05 -24.85 25.07
CA ASN A 233 12.75 -26.12 24.82
C ASN A 233 11.94 -27.10 23.97
N GLU A 234 10.69 -26.76 23.62
CA GLU A 234 9.81 -27.58 22.79
C GLU A 234 9.62 -26.95 21.40
N PRO A 235 9.33 -27.77 20.37
CA PRO A 235 8.97 -27.25 19.07
C PRO A 235 7.61 -26.55 19.08
N TRP A 236 7.35 -25.75 18.04
CA TRP A 236 6.11 -24.98 17.89
C TRP A 236 4.86 -25.85 17.74
N ASP A 237 5.01 -27.08 17.25
CA ASP A 237 3.92 -28.03 17.00
C ASP A 237 3.66 -28.97 18.20
N SER A 238 4.34 -28.76 19.33
CA SER A 238 4.04 -29.50 20.56
C SER A 238 2.58 -29.27 21.00
N PRO A 239 1.95 -30.25 21.67
CA PRO A 239 0.57 -30.10 22.15
C PRO A 239 0.33 -28.81 22.93
N HIS A 240 1.31 -28.38 23.72
CA HIS A 240 1.27 -27.16 24.52
C HIS A 240 1.45 -25.89 23.69
N ASN A 241 2.56 -25.77 22.93
CA ASN A 241 2.88 -24.54 22.20
C ASN A 241 1.89 -24.24 21.05
N ARG A 242 1.29 -25.28 20.46
CA ARG A 242 0.32 -25.13 19.37
C ARG A 242 -0.94 -24.37 19.80
N GLU A 243 -1.35 -24.47 21.05
CA GLU A 243 -2.52 -23.74 21.58
C GLU A 243 -2.22 -22.24 21.72
N LEU A 244 -0.98 -21.89 22.06
CA LEU A 244 -0.52 -20.50 22.22
C LEU A 244 -0.35 -19.77 20.89
N ALA A 245 -0.17 -20.50 19.78
CA ALA A 245 -0.03 -19.90 18.46
C ALA A 245 -1.23 -19.02 18.07
N ARG A 246 -2.44 -19.36 18.54
CA ARG A 246 -3.66 -18.56 18.30
C ARG A 246 -3.69 -17.24 19.07
N GLN A 247 -2.89 -17.13 20.13
CA GLN A 247 -2.79 -15.94 20.97
C GLN A 247 -1.70 -14.99 20.46
N MET A 248 -1.06 -15.29 19.33
CA MET A 248 -0.01 -14.42 18.77
C MET A 248 -0.56 -13.00 18.52
N PRO A 249 0.14 -11.95 18.98
CA PRO A 249 -0.38 -10.58 18.92
C PRO A 249 -0.67 -10.12 17.49
N ALA A 250 -1.73 -9.31 17.34
CA ALA A 250 -2.18 -8.79 16.06
C ALA A 250 -1.12 -7.93 15.33
N VAL A 251 -0.11 -7.41 16.05
CA VAL A 251 1.01 -6.64 15.47
C VAL A 251 1.78 -7.44 14.41
N PHE A 252 1.74 -8.78 14.45
CA PHE A 252 2.38 -9.63 13.44
C PHE A 252 1.53 -9.86 12.18
N LYS A 253 0.29 -9.35 12.16
CA LYS A 253 -0.67 -9.50 11.07
C LYS A 253 -0.94 -8.14 10.42
N SER A 254 -1.05 -8.15 9.10
CA SER A 254 -1.45 -6.94 8.36
C SER A 254 -2.93 -6.67 8.59
N PRO A 255 -3.33 -5.42 8.84
CA PRO A 255 -4.74 -5.04 8.87
C PRO A 255 -5.41 -5.39 7.54
N GLY A 256 -6.61 -5.99 7.62
CA GLY A 256 -7.34 -6.48 6.45
C GLY A 256 -6.84 -7.81 5.87
N SER A 257 -5.93 -8.52 6.56
CA SER A 257 -5.54 -9.87 6.15
C SER A 257 -6.60 -10.91 6.51
N ASP A 258 -7.01 -11.70 5.52
CA ASP A 258 -7.94 -12.83 5.65
C ASP A 258 -7.27 -14.11 6.20
N LEU A 259 -6.04 -14.02 6.75
CA LEU A 259 -5.34 -15.18 7.31
C LEU A 259 -6.01 -15.67 8.60
N ASP A 260 -5.98 -16.98 8.87
CA ASP A 260 -6.48 -17.53 10.13
C ASP A 260 -5.63 -17.08 11.33
N ASP A 261 -6.17 -17.24 12.53
CA ASP A 261 -5.46 -16.91 13.78
C ASP A 261 -4.19 -17.76 13.93
N GLY A 262 -3.09 -17.11 14.32
CA GLY A 262 -1.76 -17.70 14.39
C GLY A 262 -0.92 -17.63 13.10
N TYR A 263 -1.50 -17.19 11.97
CA TYR A 263 -0.74 -16.88 10.76
C TYR A 263 -0.33 -15.40 10.73
N THR A 264 0.81 -15.11 10.08
CA THR A 264 1.45 -13.78 10.12
C THR A 264 1.86 -13.31 8.73
N ASN A 265 1.87 -12.00 8.50
CA ASN A 265 2.21 -11.40 7.20
C ASN A 265 3.66 -10.91 7.13
N TYR A 266 4.21 -10.49 8.28
CA TYR A 266 5.57 -9.97 8.35
C TYR A 266 6.55 -11.14 8.54
N LEU A 267 7.43 -11.34 7.57
CA LEU A 267 8.39 -12.44 7.51
C LEU A 267 9.81 -11.90 7.61
N ALA A 268 10.68 -12.65 8.26
CA ALA A 268 12.13 -12.38 8.22
C ALA A 268 12.71 -13.00 6.95
N VAL A 269 13.68 -12.32 6.35
CA VAL A 269 14.55 -12.92 5.33
C VAL A 269 15.61 -13.71 6.09
N VAL A 270 15.74 -15.01 5.77
CA VAL A 270 16.61 -15.96 6.45
C VAL A 270 17.61 -16.55 5.47
#